data_AF-A0A0Q8B1F8-F1
#
_entry.id   AF-A0A0Q8B1F8-F1
#
_cell.length_a   1.000
_cell.length_b   1.000
_cell.length_c   1.000
_cell.angle_alpha   90.00
_cell.angle_beta   90.00
_cell.angle_gamma   90.00
#
_symmetry.space_group_name_H-M   'P 1'
#
loop_
_entity.id
_entity.type
_entity.pdbx_description
1 polymer ?
#
loop_
_entity_poly.entity_id
_entity_poly.type
_entity_poly.pdbx_seq_one_letter_code
_entity_poly.pdbx_strand_id
1 'polypeptide(L)'
;MRRFGLTAKEYAFVRNTPPERRTFLIQHGNDSVIARLDLSAMPDIVKVLSGRKETIEACAALRARLGEDPAAWLPEFCGWEPAA
;
A
#
# COMPACT_ATOMS: atom_id res chain seq x y z
N MET A 1 18.50 2.47 -14.27
CA MET A 1 17.57 3.44 -14.89
C MET A 1 16.78 2.82 -16.03
N ARG A 2 17.41 2.31 -17.11
CA ARG A 2 16.69 1.73 -18.28
C ARG A 2 15.70 0.60 -17.95
N ARG A 3 15.88 -0.14 -16.85
CA ARG A 3 15.00 -1.26 -16.46
C ARG A 3 13.63 -0.83 -15.92
N PHE A 4 13.44 0.45 -15.59
CA PHE A 4 12.20 0.98 -15.02
C PHE A 4 11.51 2.03 -15.90
N GLY A 5 12.03 2.33 -17.10
CA GLY A 5 11.41 3.35 -17.97
C GLY A 5 11.40 4.78 -17.41
N LEU A 6 12.19 5.07 -16.37
CA LEU A 6 12.23 6.39 -15.73
C LEU A 6 13.22 7.33 -16.43
N THR A 7 12.79 8.57 -16.65
CA THR A 7 13.65 9.73 -16.93
C THR A 7 14.54 10.06 -15.72
N ALA A 8 15.57 10.87 -15.94
CA ALA A 8 16.44 11.32 -14.86
C ALA A 8 15.69 12.10 -13.77
N LYS A 9 14.67 12.88 -14.16
CA LYS A 9 13.84 13.68 -13.24
C LYS A 9 12.94 12.79 -12.38
N GLU A 10 12.31 11.80 -12.97
CA GLU A 10 11.47 10.82 -12.26
C GLU A 10 12.29 9.97 -11.29
N TYR A 11 13.47 9.52 -11.71
CA TYR A 11 14.37 8.80 -10.82
C TYR A 11 14.83 9.68 -9.65
N ALA A 12 15.21 10.92 -9.91
CA ALA A 12 15.59 11.87 -8.86
C ALA A 12 14.42 12.13 -7.89
N PHE A 13 13.19 12.20 -8.41
CA PHE A 13 11.99 12.30 -7.59
C PHE A 13 11.85 11.09 -6.67
N VAL A 14 11.84 9.86 -7.20
CA VAL A 14 11.69 8.64 -6.39
C VAL A 14 12.81 8.51 -5.34
N ARG A 15 14.05 8.85 -5.71
CA ARG A 15 15.21 8.70 -4.82
C ARG A 15 15.25 9.74 -3.69
N ASN A 16 14.85 10.97 -3.98
CA ASN A 16 15.04 12.09 -3.05
C ASN A 16 13.76 12.50 -2.31
N THR A 17 12.60 11.92 -2.69
CA THR A 17 11.34 12.24 -2.03
C THR A 17 11.23 11.48 -0.70
N PRO A 18 11.06 12.19 0.43
CA PRO A 18 10.90 11.55 1.71
C PRO A 18 9.60 10.72 1.79
N PRO A 19 9.62 9.51 2.39
CA PRO A 19 8.42 8.69 2.57
C PRO A 19 7.27 9.41 3.28
N GLU A 20 7.57 10.30 4.21
CA GLU A 20 6.58 11.09 4.97
C GLU A 20 5.75 12.03 4.09
N ARG A 21 6.21 12.34 2.87
CA ARG A 21 5.42 13.14 1.92
C ARG A 21 4.24 12.37 1.32
N ARG A 22 4.24 11.03 1.43
CA ARG A 22 3.19 10.15 0.89
C ARG A 22 2.85 10.47 -0.57
N THR A 23 3.88 10.65 -1.38
CA THR A 23 3.75 10.93 -2.81
C THR A 23 4.36 9.81 -3.65
N PHE A 24 3.74 9.53 -4.78
CA PHE A 24 4.09 8.39 -5.64
C PHE A 24 4.14 8.85 -7.10
N LEU A 25 5.05 8.25 -7.86
CA LEU A 25 5.11 8.42 -9.29
C LEU A 25 4.21 7.36 -9.96
N ILE A 26 3.28 7.82 -10.79
CA ILE A 26 2.46 6.95 -11.64
C ILE A 26 2.90 7.19 -13.08
N GLN A 27 3.27 6.11 -13.77
CA GLN A 27 3.62 6.15 -15.19
C GLN A 27 2.51 5.51 -16.04
N HIS A 28 2.15 6.15 -17.14
CA HIS A 28 1.20 5.64 -18.12
C HIS A 28 1.69 5.95 -19.53
N GLY A 29 2.24 4.94 -20.21
CA GLY A 29 2.88 5.12 -21.51
C GLY A 29 4.09 6.04 -21.42
N ASN A 30 4.05 7.16 -22.14
CA ASN A 30 5.11 8.19 -22.14
C ASN A 30 4.84 9.31 -21.13
N ASP A 31 3.70 9.28 -20.44
CA ASP A 31 3.30 10.30 -19.48
C ASP A 31 3.54 9.82 -18.05
N SER A 32 3.79 10.78 -17.16
CA SER A 32 3.84 10.51 -15.73
C SER A 32 3.27 11.64 -14.90
N VAL A 33 2.71 11.25 -13.77
CA VAL A 33 2.13 12.16 -12.79
C VAL A 33 2.64 11.83 -11.40
N ILE A 34 2.85 12.87 -10.60
CA ILE A 34 3.13 12.74 -9.18
C ILE A 34 1.80 12.91 -8.45
N ALA A 35 1.34 11.85 -7.80
CA ALA A 35 0.16 11.87 -6.96
C ALA A 35 0.54 11.93 -5.48
N ARG A 36 -0.35 12.50 -4.66
CA ARG A 36 -0.28 12.38 -3.20
C ARG A 36 -1.40 11.45 -2.76
N LEU A 37 -1.05 10.44 -1.96
CA LEU A 37 -2.04 9.56 -1.33
C LEU A 37 -2.16 9.96 0.13
N ASP A 38 -3.27 10.58 0.49
CA ASP A 38 -3.58 10.88 1.87
C ASP A 38 -4.53 9.83 2.44
N LEU A 39 -3.97 8.89 3.21
CA LEU A 39 -4.72 7.88 3.96
C LEU A 39 -4.87 8.25 5.44
N SER A 40 -4.66 9.52 5.82
CA SER A 40 -4.80 9.96 7.22
C SER A 40 -6.16 9.65 7.83
N ALA A 41 -7.22 9.67 7.02
CA ALA A 41 -8.59 9.36 7.44
C ALA A 41 -8.91 7.85 7.52
N MET A 42 -7.98 6.98 7.10
CA MET A 42 -8.20 5.52 7.02
C MET A 42 -6.97 4.76 7.55
N PRO A 43 -6.54 4.97 8.80
CA PRO A 43 -5.31 4.39 9.33
C PRO A 43 -5.34 2.86 9.42
N ASP A 44 -6.52 2.30 9.57
CA ASP A 44 -6.82 0.89 9.68
C ASP A 44 -6.60 0.12 8.37
N ILE A 45 -7.04 0.69 7.24
CA ILE A 45 -6.89 0.04 5.93
C ILE A 45 -5.45 0.09 5.40
N VAL A 46 -4.60 0.98 5.95
CA VAL A 46 -3.19 1.12 5.51
C VAL A 46 -2.46 -0.22 5.58
N LYS A 47 -2.74 -1.03 6.61
CA LYS A 47 -2.11 -2.34 6.77
C LYS A 47 -2.40 -3.27 5.58
N VAL A 48 -3.64 -3.24 5.09
CA VAL A 48 -4.09 -3.99 3.90
C VAL A 48 -3.42 -3.47 2.63
N LEU A 49 -3.37 -2.15 2.47
CA LEU A 49 -2.83 -1.51 1.26
C LEU A 49 -1.30 -1.55 1.18
N SER A 50 -0.61 -1.71 2.31
CA SER A 50 0.86 -1.59 2.37
C SER A 50 1.63 -2.74 1.72
N GLY A 51 1.01 -3.92 1.58
CA GLY A 51 1.58 -5.08 0.86
C GLY A 51 2.98 -5.51 1.34
N ARG A 52 3.36 -5.18 2.57
CA ARG A 52 4.65 -5.61 3.14
C ARG A 52 4.66 -7.11 3.30
N LYS A 53 5.83 -7.74 3.17
CA LYS A 53 5.98 -9.21 3.29
C LYS A 53 5.31 -9.73 4.56
N GLU A 54 5.56 -9.07 5.69
CA GLU A 54 5.02 -9.42 7.00
C GLU A 54 3.48 -9.31 7.03
N THR A 55 2.92 -8.27 6.39
CA THR A 55 1.47 -8.08 6.31
C THR A 55 0.79 -9.09 5.39
N ILE A 56 1.47 -9.52 4.32
CA ILE A 56 0.97 -10.55 3.41
C ILE A 56 0.96 -11.91 4.12
N GLU A 57 2.04 -12.26 4.83
CA GLU A 57 2.13 -13.50 5.61
C GLU A 57 1.06 -13.55 6.72
N ALA A 58 0.87 -12.46 7.46
CA ALA A 58 -0.18 -12.37 8.47
C ALA A 58 -1.59 -12.51 7.88
N CYS A 59 -1.86 -11.85 6.75
CA CYS A 59 -3.13 -11.99 6.02
C CYS A 59 -3.38 -13.45 5.58
N ALA A 60 -2.36 -14.10 5.02
CA ALA A 60 -2.44 -15.49 4.59
C ALA A 60 -2.72 -16.45 5.77
N ALA A 61 -2.07 -16.22 6.92
CA ALA A 61 -2.31 -17.02 8.13
C ALA A 61 -3.74 -16.88 8.66
N LEU A 62 -4.30 -15.66 8.62
CA LEU A 62 -5.69 -15.45 9.02
C LEU A 62 -6.68 -16.09 8.04
N ARG A 63 -6.45 -15.96 6.73
CA ARG A 63 -7.26 -16.62 5.70
C ARG A 63 -7.27 -18.15 5.85
N ALA A 64 -6.10 -18.73 6.16
CA ALA A 64 -5.98 -20.17 6.40
C ALA A 64 -6.79 -20.63 7.64
N ARG A 65 -6.95 -19.78 8.65
CA ARG A 65 -7.64 -20.09 9.91
C ARG A 65 -9.13 -19.77 9.88
N LEU A 66 -9.53 -18.69 9.22
CA LEU A 66 -10.87 -18.10 9.29
C LEU A 66 -11.65 -18.21 7.97
N GLY A 67 -10.99 -18.64 6.89
CA GLY A 67 -11.56 -18.76 5.56
C GLY A 67 -11.23 -17.57 4.65
N GLU A 68 -11.71 -17.65 3.43
CA GLU A 68 -11.39 -16.71 2.36
C GLU A 68 -12.20 -15.41 2.41
N ASP A 69 -13.38 -15.46 3.03
CA ASP A 69 -14.28 -14.30 3.16
C ASP A 69 -13.60 -13.18 3.99
N PRO A 70 -13.37 -11.98 3.42
CA PRO A 70 -12.83 -10.84 4.16
C PRO A 70 -13.61 -10.51 5.43
N ALA A 71 -14.93 -10.72 5.46
CA ALA A 71 -15.72 -10.47 6.65
C ALA A 71 -15.27 -11.34 7.85
N ALA A 72 -14.66 -12.49 7.59
CA ALA A 72 -14.20 -13.42 8.63
C ALA A 72 -12.83 -13.03 9.22
N TRP A 73 -11.90 -12.49 8.42
CA TRP A 73 -10.51 -12.27 8.86
C TRP A 73 -10.07 -10.81 8.91
N LEU A 74 -10.72 -9.93 8.16
CA LEU A 74 -10.32 -8.52 8.04
C LEU A 74 -10.44 -7.73 9.35
N PRO A 75 -11.50 -7.89 10.18
CA PRO A 75 -11.58 -7.20 11.46
C PRO A 75 -10.40 -7.51 12.38
N GLU A 76 -10.02 -8.80 12.50
CA GLU A 76 -8.88 -9.22 13.30
C GLU A 76 -7.55 -8.70 12.72
N PHE A 77 -7.42 -8.74 11.39
CA PHE A 77 -6.24 -8.23 10.71
C PHE A 77 -6.02 -6.73 10.96
N CYS A 78 -7.08 -5.93 10.90
CA CYS A 78 -7.06 -4.48 11.08
C CYS A 78 -7.16 -4.03 12.55
N GLY A 79 -7.47 -4.95 13.48
CA GLY A 79 -7.73 -4.61 14.88
C GLY A 79 -9.02 -3.80 15.06
N TRP A 80 -10.01 -4.01 14.18
CA TRP A 80 -11.32 -3.38 14.31
C TRP A 80 -12.05 -3.92 15.53
N GLU A 81 -12.65 -3.03 16.32
CA GLU A 81 -13.57 -3.47 17.37
C GLU A 81 -14.74 -4.23 16.73
N PRO A 82 -15.18 -5.37 17.32
CA PRO A 82 -16.41 -6.01 16.89
C PRO A 82 -17.55 -4.99 16.96
N ALA A 83 -18.34 -4.87 15.90
CA ALA A 83 -19.61 -4.16 15.99
C ALA A 83 -20.43 -4.84 17.10
N ALA A 84 -20.72 -4.09 18.16
CA ALA A 84 -21.54 -4.55 19.30
C ALA A 84 -22.95 -4.92 18.86
#